data_AF-K2RMP8-F1
#
_entry.id   AF-K2RMP8-F1
#
_cell.length_a   1.000
_cell.length_b   1.000
_cell.length_c   1.000
_cell.angle_alpha   90.00
_cell.angle_beta   90.00
_cell.angle_gamma   90.00
#
_symmetry.space_group_name_H-M   'P 1'
#
loop_
_entity.id
_entity.type
_entity.pdbx_description
1 polymer ?
#
loop_
_entity_poly.entity_id
_entity_poly.type
_entity_poly.pdbx_seq_one_letter_code
_entity_poly.pdbx_strand_id
1 'polypeptide(L)'
;MTGWRAWEAKFNSIPQYTIDVRDNDSHTYAVHFMCLFSTNPSAIPIIFPHGWPGSVFEFLPLLLHLREKYATPDALPYNIVVPHLIGFGFSSPPPLDKDFT
;
A
#
# COMPACT_ATOMS: atom_id res chain seq x y z
N MET A 1 -5.24 -20.31 10.13
CA MET A 1 -6.20 -19.18 10.21
C MET A 1 -6.99 -19.13 8.90
N THR A 2 -8.24 -19.56 8.89
CA THR A 2 -9.04 -19.72 7.65
C THR A 2 -10.25 -18.79 7.57
N GLY A 3 -10.50 -17.96 8.59
CA GLY A 3 -11.63 -17.03 8.60
C GLY A 3 -11.27 -15.65 8.07
N TRP A 4 -12.21 -15.00 7.37
CA TRP A 4 -12.09 -13.61 6.89
C TRP A 4 -11.58 -12.67 8.00
N ARG A 5 -12.21 -12.71 9.18
CA ARG A 5 -11.85 -11.85 10.32
C ARG A 5 -10.41 -12.01 10.78
N ALA A 6 -9.81 -13.20 10.63
CA ALA A 6 -8.41 -13.40 10.98
C ALA A 6 -7.48 -12.73 9.96
N TRP A 7 -7.80 -12.82 8.66
CA TRP A 7 -7.04 -12.13 7.61
C TRP A 7 -7.22 -10.62 7.67
N GLU A 8 -8.44 -10.15 7.89
CA GLU A 8 -8.75 -8.73 8.11
C GLU A 8 -7.98 -8.17 9.31
N ALA A 9 -7.95 -8.88 10.45
CA ALA A 9 -7.16 -8.44 11.61
C ALA A 9 -5.65 -8.40 11.31
N LYS A 10 -5.13 -9.38 10.56
CA LYS A 10 -3.71 -9.40 10.15
C LYS A 10 -3.39 -8.24 9.21
N PHE A 11 -4.25 -8.00 8.23
CA PHE A 11 -4.15 -6.90 7.27
C PHE A 11 -4.19 -5.54 7.97
N ASN A 12 -5.16 -5.34 8.86
CA ASN A 12 -5.31 -4.13 9.68
C ASN A 12 -4.22 -3.94 10.73
N SER A 13 -3.31 -4.90 10.92
CA SER A 13 -2.16 -4.71 11.79
C SER A 13 -1.12 -3.75 11.19
N ILE A 14 -1.08 -3.59 9.86
CA ILE A 14 -0.18 -2.64 9.19
C ILE A 14 -0.90 -1.29 9.04
N PRO A 15 -0.20 -0.15 9.24
CA PRO A 15 -0.76 1.17 8.95
C PRO A 15 -1.24 1.29 7.50
N GLN A 16 -2.44 1.85 7.32
CA GLN A 16 -3.11 2.00 6.04
C GLN A 16 -3.74 3.37 5.93
N TYR A 17 -3.69 3.94 4.73
CA TYR A 17 -4.20 5.28 4.44
C TYR A 17 -4.82 5.31 3.06
N THR A 18 -5.71 6.28 2.86
CA THR A 18 -6.23 6.65 1.55
C THR A 18 -5.97 8.12 1.33
N ILE A 19 -5.43 8.48 0.18
CA ILE A 19 -5.17 9.87 -0.20
C ILE A 19 -5.73 10.13 -1.60
N ASP A 20 -6.04 11.39 -1.87
CA ASP A 20 -6.40 11.84 -3.20
C ASP A 20 -5.14 12.05 -4.05
N VAL A 21 -5.07 11.38 -5.20
CA VAL A 21 -4.01 11.54 -6.20
C VAL A 21 -4.64 12.03 -7.48
N ARG A 22 -4.11 13.14 -8.01
CA ARG A 22 -4.58 13.72 -9.27
C ARG A 22 -3.69 13.29 -10.43
N ASP A 23 -4.29 12.84 -11.52
CA ASP A 23 -3.57 12.53 -12.77
C ASP A 23 -3.34 13.79 -13.62
N ASN A 24 -2.76 13.60 -14.81
CA ASN A 24 -2.49 14.69 -15.74
C ASN A 24 -3.74 15.19 -16.48
N ASP A 25 -4.80 14.38 -16.51
CA ASP A 25 -6.08 14.68 -17.16
C ASP A 25 -7.07 15.33 -16.17
N SER A 26 -6.58 15.73 -14.98
CA SER A 26 -7.33 16.34 -13.89
C SER A 26 -8.37 15.43 -13.22
N HIS A 27 -8.28 14.11 -13.40
CA HIS A 27 -9.02 13.15 -12.58
C HIS A 27 -8.37 13.02 -11.21
N THR A 28 -9.20 12.89 -10.18
CA THR A 28 -8.75 12.60 -8.82
C THR A 28 -9.17 11.18 -8.45
N TYR A 29 -8.21 10.39 -7.98
CA TYR A 29 -8.41 9.03 -7.52
C TYR A 29 -8.10 8.95 -6.02
N ALA A 30 -9.01 8.32 -5.26
CA ALA A 30 -8.72 7.91 -3.90
C ALA A 30 -7.81 6.66 -3.99
N VAL A 31 -6.55 6.80 -3.59
CA VAL A 31 -5.56 5.74 -3.65
C VAL A 31 -5.30 5.23 -2.23
N HIS A 32 -5.69 3.98 -2.00
CA HIS A 32 -5.40 3.27 -0.77
C HIS A 32 -3.99 2.67 -0.80
N PHE A 33 -3.27 2.73 0.31
CA PHE A 33 -1.98 2.05 0.45
C PHE A 33 -1.72 1.58 1.88
N MET A 34 -0.93 0.50 2.00
CA MET A 34 -0.28 0.11 3.25
C MET A 34 1.10 0.75 3.34
N CYS A 35 1.59 1.07 4.53
CA CYS A 35 2.92 1.63 4.67
C CYS A 35 3.66 1.27 5.96
N LEU A 36 4.98 1.45 5.92
CA LEU A 36 5.84 1.58 7.08
C LEU A 36 6.69 2.83 6.87
N PHE A 37 6.41 3.89 7.62
CA PHE A 37 7.19 5.11 7.56
C PHE A 37 8.25 5.13 8.65
N SER A 38 9.47 5.44 8.23
CA SER A 38 10.60 5.65 9.10
C SER A 38 10.62 7.08 9.60
N THR A 39 11.08 7.29 10.83
CA THR A 39 11.42 8.64 11.34
C THR A 39 12.88 9.00 11.09
N ASN A 40 13.66 8.10 10.48
CA ASN A 40 15.03 8.38 10.06
C ASN A 40 15.02 9.31 8.84
N PRO A 41 15.66 10.49 8.91
CA PRO A 41 15.69 11.46 7.81
C PRO A 41 16.43 10.94 6.56
N SER A 42 17.24 9.89 6.69
CA SER A 42 17.96 9.26 5.58
C SER A 42 17.28 8.00 5.05
N ALA A 43 16.07 7.67 5.52
CA ALA A 43 15.36 6.48 5.06
C ALA A 43 14.98 6.57 3.58
N ILE A 44 15.32 5.53 2.82
CA ILE A 44 15.10 5.48 1.37
C ILE A 44 13.62 5.20 1.07
N PRO A 45 12.93 6.02 0.26
CA PRO A 45 11.57 5.74 -0.16
C PRO A 45 11.51 4.60 -1.18
N ILE A 46 10.64 3.63 -0.95
CA ILE A 46 10.44 2.45 -1.80
C ILE A 46 8.94 2.21 -1.99
N ILE A 47 8.52 2.02 -3.24
CA ILE A 47 7.14 1.68 -3.61
C ILE A 47 7.09 0.25 -4.17
N PHE A 48 6.13 -0.55 -3.70
CA PHE A 48 5.90 -1.92 -4.16
C PHE A 48 4.53 -2.05 -4.85
N PRO A 49 4.46 -1.80 -6.17
CA PRO A 49 3.23 -2.03 -6.92
C PRO A 49 3.02 -3.54 -7.12
N HIS A 50 1.78 -4.01 -6.89
CA HIS A 50 1.39 -5.39 -7.21
C HIS A 50 1.00 -5.52 -8.69
N GLY A 51 0.90 -6.76 -9.18
CA GLY A 51 0.40 -7.08 -10.51
C GLY A 51 -1.04 -7.61 -10.50
N TRP A 52 -1.46 -8.17 -11.64
CA TRP A 52 -2.66 -9.02 -11.75
C TRP A 52 -2.21 -10.48 -11.85
N PRO A 53 -2.91 -11.45 -11.19
CA PRO A 53 -4.13 -11.33 -10.38
C PRO A 53 -3.87 -10.98 -8.90
N GLY A 54 -2.77 -10.28 -8.65
CA GLY A 54 -2.27 -9.93 -7.32
C GLY A 54 -3.04 -8.81 -6.60
N SER A 55 -2.53 -8.51 -5.40
CA SER A 55 -2.95 -7.37 -4.57
C SER A 55 -1.85 -7.02 -3.57
N VAL A 56 -2.08 -6.00 -2.73
CA VAL A 56 -1.16 -5.63 -1.63
C VAL A 56 -0.84 -6.79 -0.68
N PHE A 57 -1.67 -7.84 -0.63
CA PHE A 57 -1.44 -9.02 0.20
C PHE A 57 -0.16 -9.79 -0.16
N GLU A 58 0.34 -9.65 -1.39
CA GLU A 58 1.64 -10.22 -1.80
C GLU A 58 2.80 -9.69 -0.95
N PHE A 59 2.69 -8.44 -0.47
CA PHE A 59 3.72 -7.78 0.31
C PHE A 59 3.45 -7.78 1.82
N LEU A 60 2.30 -8.29 2.28
CA LEU A 60 2.00 -8.37 3.71
C LEU A 60 3.07 -9.16 4.51
N PRO A 61 3.60 -10.31 4.02
CA PRO A 61 4.71 -10.99 4.71
C PRO A 61 5.97 -10.13 4.84
N LEU A 62 6.32 -9.35 3.80
CA LEU A 62 7.46 -8.42 3.81
C LEU A 62 7.28 -7.33 4.86
N LEU A 63 6.11 -6.67 4.89
CA LEU A 63 5.81 -5.60 5.85
C LEU A 63 5.85 -6.11 7.29
N LEU A 64 5.30 -7.30 7.55
CA LEU A 64 5.35 -7.92 8.87
C LEU A 64 6.79 -8.24 9.30
N HIS A 65 7.59 -8.81 8.39
CA HIS A 65 8.99 -9.12 8.66
C HIS A 65 9.82 -7.86 8.97
N LEU A 66 9.63 -6.79 8.19
CA LEU A 66 10.35 -5.54 8.41
C LEU A 66 9.96 -4.86 9.72
N ARG A 67 8.67 -4.86 10.07
CA ARG A 67 8.21 -4.34 11.36
C ARG A 67 8.77 -5.13 12.55
N GLU A 68 8.89 -6.45 12.42
CA GLU A 68 9.51 -7.30 13.46
C GLU A 68 11.02 -7.06 13.55
N LYS A 69 11.71 -6.94 12.41
CA LYS A 69 13.16 -6.72 12.34
C LYS A 69 13.59 -5.34 12.85
N TYR A 70 12.80 -4.30 12.57
CA TYR A 70 13.08 -2.93 12.96
C TYR A 70 12.06 -2.48 14.01
N ALA A 71 12.40 -2.69 15.28
CA ALA A 71 11.49 -2.51 16.41
C ALA A 71 11.02 -1.05 16.63
N THR A 72 11.77 -0.07 16.11
CA THR A 72 11.43 1.35 16.21
C THR A 72 11.44 2.01 14.84
N PRO A 73 10.59 3.04 14.61
CA PRO A 73 10.54 3.73 13.32
C PRO A 73 11.87 4.34 12.86
N ASP A 74 12.72 4.80 13.76
CA ASP A 74 14.03 5.39 13.44
C ASP A 74 15.09 4.35 13.01
N ALA A 75 14.91 3.09 13.43
CA ALA A 75 15.79 1.99 13.02
C ALA A 75 15.47 1.49 11.61
N LEU A 76 14.26 1.74 11.09
CA LEU A 76 13.85 1.33 9.75
C LEU A 76 14.59 2.19 8.71
N PRO A 77 15.43 1.62 7.83
CA PRO A 77 16.19 2.40 6.85
C PRO A 77 15.38 2.77 5.59
N TYR A 78 14.08 2.49 5.59
CA TYR A 78 13.20 2.65 4.42
C TYR A 78 11.87 3.33 4.78
N ASN A 79 11.33 4.10 3.84
CA ASN A 79 9.92 4.49 3.82
C ASN A 79 9.21 3.61 2.81
N ILE A 80 8.32 2.72 3.25
CA ILE A 80 7.71 1.71 2.38
C ILE A 80 6.26 2.04 2.13
N VAL A 81 5.87 2.04 0.86
CA VAL A 81 4.48 2.22 0.41
C VAL A 81 4.07 1.06 -0.49
N VAL A 82 2.93 0.45 -0.19
CA VAL A 82 2.34 -0.66 -0.96
C VAL A 82 0.93 -0.25 -1.38
N PRO A 83 0.76 0.36 -2.56
CA PRO A 83 -0.53 0.85 -3.01
C PRO A 83 -1.40 -0.28 -3.55
N HIS A 84 -2.71 -0.17 -3.34
CA HIS A 84 -3.66 -0.74 -4.29
C HIS A 84 -3.59 0.10 -5.56
N LEU A 85 -3.27 -0.51 -6.69
CA LEU A 85 -3.35 0.17 -7.99
C LEU A 85 -4.78 0.67 -8.25
N ILE A 86 -4.94 1.73 -9.05
CA ILE A 86 -6.26 2.21 -9.47
C ILE A 86 -7.01 1.03 -10.12
N GLY A 87 -8.26 0.81 -9.69
CA GLY A 87 -9.07 -0.35 -10.07
C GLY A 87 -8.97 -1.57 -9.15
N PHE A 88 -8.14 -1.53 -8.09
CA PHE A 88 -7.96 -2.65 -7.16
C PHE A 88 -8.35 -2.31 -5.72
N GLY A 89 -8.91 -3.32 -5.03
CA GLY A 89 -9.14 -3.29 -3.60
C GLY A 89 -9.94 -2.07 -3.13
N PHE A 90 -9.29 -1.21 -2.36
CA PHE A 90 -9.90 0.00 -1.78
C PHE A 90 -9.55 1.29 -2.53
N SER A 91 -8.84 1.21 -3.66
CA SER A 91 -8.58 2.36 -4.52
C SER A 91 -9.75 2.60 -5.48
N SER A 92 -9.91 3.84 -5.94
CA SER A 92 -10.91 4.23 -6.94
C SER A 92 -10.88 3.31 -8.18
N PRO A 93 -12.01 3.10 -8.87
CA PRO A 93 -12.05 2.42 -10.16
C PRO A 93 -11.28 3.22 -11.23
N PRO A 94 -10.92 2.59 -12.37
CA PRO A 94 -10.39 3.32 -13.52
C PRO A 94 -11.43 4.32 -14.07
N PRO A 95 -11.00 5.36 -14.79
CA PRO A 95 -11.92 6.29 -15.45
C PRO A 95 -12.77 5.57 -16.49
N LEU A 96 -14.01 6.03 -16.65
CA LEU A 96 -14.99 5.44 -17.59
C LEU A 96 -15.01 6.16 -18.94
N ASP A 97 -14.40 7.33 -19.00
CA ASP A 97 -14.37 8.26 -20.12
C ASP A 97 -13.00 8.31 -20.83
N LYS A 98 -12.12 7.35 -20.50
CA LYS A 98 -10.80 7.21 -21.11
C LYS A 98 -10.74 5.94 -21.96
N ASP A 99 -10.28 6.09 -23.19
CA ASP A 99 -9.94 4.97 -24.05
C ASP A 99 -8.50 4.51 -23.76
N PHE A 100 -8.34 3.20 -23.52
CA PHE A 100 -7.07 2.56 -23.19
C PHE A 100 -6.58 1.61 -24.28
N THR A 101 -7.26 1.61 -25.45
CA THR A 101 -6.87 0.80 -26.61
C THR A 101 -5.83 1.47 -27.50
#